data_AF-A0A1I0MY80-F1
#
_entry.id   AF-A0A1I0MY80-F1
#
_cell.length_a   1.000
_cell.length_b   1.000
_cell.length_c   1.000
_cell.angle_alpha   90.00
_cell.angle_beta   90.00
_cell.angle_gamma   90.00
#
_symmetry.space_group_name_H-M   'P 1'
#
loop_
_entity.id
_entity.type
_entity.pdbx_description
1 polymer ?
#
loop_
_entity_poly.entity_id
_entity_poly.type
_entity_poly.pdbx_seq_one_letter_code
_entity_poly.pdbx_strand_id
1 'polypeptide(L)'
;MRLICKELSVVIGVLGVIGSFICASILGKSTSVSSSLSSYSSKSVEVTRNWGMTIGIFLAQMIGVIVVCVILYSIGEILENIEMLNGRLYGIESAHKKDDKPKNSDKKESIFTSEISKSVPTGSWKCSDCGTVNANYCGTCSCGKGKL
;
A
#
# COMPACT_ATOMS: atom_id res chain seq x y z
N MET A 1 4.29 15.88 -0.79
CA MET A 1 3.19 14.87 -0.89
C MET A 1 3.45 13.64 -0.02
N ARG A 2 4.70 13.16 0.05
CA ARG A 2 5.19 12.01 0.85
C ARG A 2 4.54 11.82 2.23
N LEU A 3 4.68 12.78 3.14
CA LEU A 3 4.08 12.68 4.49
C LEU A 3 2.56 12.78 4.50
N ILE A 4 1.95 13.44 3.51
CA ILE A 4 0.54 13.82 3.58
C ILE A 4 -0.36 12.58 3.46
N CYS A 5 -0.06 11.63 2.56
CA CYS A 5 -0.89 10.42 2.41
C CYS A 5 -0.82 9.49 3.62
N LYS A 6 0.37 9.36 4.24
CA LYS A 6 0.55 8.53 5.43
C LYS A 6 -0.14 9.14 6.65
N GLU A 7 0.03 10.44 6.87
CA GLU A 7 -0.66 11.17 7.95
C GLU A 7 -2.19 11.18 7.73
N LEU A 8 -2.65 11.34 6.49
CA LEU A 8 -4.08 11.26 6.17
C LEU A 8 -4.68 9.89 6.45
N SER A 9 -3.95 8.80 6.17
CA SER A 9 -4.42 7.44 6.49
C SER A 9 -4.63 7.27 8.00
N VAL A 10 -3.72 7.78 8.82
CA VAL A 10 -3.87 7.76 10.29
C VAL A 10 -5.08 8.57 10.74
N VAL A 11 -5.26 9.79 10.21
CA VAL A 11 -6.40 10.66 10.54
C VAL A 11 -7.74 10.00 10.17
N ILE A 12 -7.82 9.44 8.95
CA ILE A 12 -9.02 8.73 8.47
C ILE A 12 -9.30 7.49 9.32
N GLY A 13 -8.26 6.77 9.73
CA GLY A 13 -8.38 5.63 10.64
C GLY A 13 -9.03 6.03 11.97
N VAL A 14 -8.54 7.09 12.62
CA VAL A 14 -9.09 7.57 13.89
C VAL A 14 -10.55 8.02 13.74
N LEU A 15 -10.84 8.83 12.71
CA LEU A 15 -12.20 9.30 12.44
C LEU A 15 -13.15 8.15 12.08
N GLY A 16 -12.67 7.16 11.33
CA GLY A 16 -13.43 5.97 10.96
C GLY A 16 -13.79 5.09 12.16
N VAL A 17 -12.87 4.93 13.12
CA VAL A 17 -13.16 4.21 14.37
C VAL A 17 -14.24 4.93 15.17
N ILE A 18 -14.12 6.25 15.35
CA ILE A 18 -15.11 7.06 16.06
C ILE A 18 -16.48 6.99 15.35
N GLY A 19 -16.48 7.14 14.02
CA GLY A 19 -17.68 7.03 13.19
C GLY A 19 -18.36 5.67 13.30
N SER A 20 -17.59 4.59 13.42
CA SER A 20 -18.12 3.23 13.58
C SER A 20 -18.94 3.08 14.87
N PHE A 21 -18.51 3.68 15.98
CA PHE A 21 -19.26 3.67 17.24
C PHE A 21 -20.57 4.45 17.15
N ILE A 22 -20.54 5.62 16.49
CA ILE A 22 -21.72 6.48 16.33
C ILE A 22 -22.74 5.79 15.42
N CYS A 23 -22.32 5.30 14.26
CA CYS A 23 -23.18 4.59 13.31
C CYS A 23 -23.82 3.35 13.93
N ALA A 24 -23.05 2.53 14.65
CA ALA A 24 -23.59 1.35 15.34
C ALA A 24 -24.64 1.71 16.41
N SER A 25 -24.45 2.84 17.10
CA SER A 25 -25.37 3.31 18.15
C SER A 25 -26.70 3.85 17.60
N ILE A 26 -26.69 4.40 16.39
CA ILE A 26 -27.89 4.93 15.72
C ILE A 26 -28.63 3.79 15.01
N LEU A 27 -27.92 3.01 14.20
CA LEU A 27 -28.51 1.99 13.32
C LEU A 27 -28.82 0.67 14.05
N GLY A 28 -28.22 0.42 15.21
CA GLY A 28 -28.44 -0.79 16.01
C GLY A 28 -29.80 -0.87 16.71
N LYS A 29 -30.68 0.10 16.50
CA LYS A 29 -32.05 0.13 17.06
C LYS A 29 -33.01 -0.53 16.10
N SER A 30 -33.79 -1.50 16.56
CA SER A 30 -34.85 -2.13 15.76
C SER A 30 -36.20 -1.58 16.21
N THR A 31 -36.98 -1.05 15.26
CA THR A 31 -38.37 -0.69 15.50
C THR A 31 -39.25 -1.86 15.09
N SER A 32 -39.76 -2.62 16.06
CA SER A 32 -40.82 -3.59 15.80
C SER A 32 -42.16 -2.85 15.83
N VAL A 33 -42.79 -2.71 14.66
CA VAL A 33 -44.16 -2.20 14.56
C VAL A 33 -45.11 -3.39 14.68
N SER A 34 -45.61 -3.62 15.89
CA SER A 34 -46.62 -4.64 16.15
C SER A 34 -47.99 -4.08 15.77
N SER A 35 -48.47 -4.33 14.55
CA SER A 35 -49.85 -4.05 14.17
C SER A 35 -50.75 -5.21 14.61
N SER A 36 -51.44 -5.07 15.74
CA SER A 36 -52.56 -5.95 16.10
C SER A 36 -53.86 -5.44 15.43
N LEU A 37 -54.61 -6.35 14.81
CA LEU A 37 -55.84 -6.08 14.04
C LEU A 37 -57.08 -5.87 14.93
N SER A 38 -56.94 -5.84 16.24
CA SER A 38 -58.06 -5.63 17.16
C SER A 38 -58.26 -4.12 17.40
N SER A 39 -59.42 -3.62 17.00
CA SER A 39 -59.98 -2.29 17.25
C SER A 39 -59.42 -1.58 18.49
N TYR A 40 -59.08 -0.30 18.33
CA TYR A 40 -58.41 0.60 19.29
C TYR A 40 -56.88 0.64 19.15
N SER A 41 -56.44 1.23 18.03
CA SER A 41 -55.06 1.40 17.59
C SER A 41 -54.28 2.38 18.48
N SER A 42 -53.75 1.91 19.61
CA SER A 42 -52.59 2.53 20.26
C SER A 42 -51.32 1.95 19.62
N LYS A 43 -50.75 2.66 18.65
CA LYS A 43 -49.43 2.31 18.11
C LYS A 43 -48.37 2.57 19.18
N SER A 44 -48.01 1.56 19.98
CA SER A 44 -46.80 1.62 20.80
C SER A 44 -45.60 1.30 19.91
N VAL A 45 -44.77 2.30 19.64
CA VAL A 45 -43.46 2.09 19.01
C VAL A 45 -42.51 1.65 20.11
N GLU A 46 -42.36 0.33 20.29
CA GLU A 46 -41.33 -0.20 21.17
C GLU A 46 -39.98 -0.16 20.45
N VAL A 47 -39.14 0.80 20.83
CA VAL A 47 -37.77 0.90 20.35
C VAL A 47 -36.93 -0.05 21.19
N THR A 48 -36.66 -1.25 20.66
CA THR A 48 -35.76 -2.22 21.31
C THR A 48 -34.38 -2.16 20.66
N ARG A 49 -33.32 -2.18 21.47
CA ARG A 49 -31.95 -2.23 20.94
C ARG A 49 -31.62 -3.67 20.56
N ASN A 50 -31.30 -3.89 19.29
CA ASN A 50 -30.83 -5.18 18.83
C ASN A 50 -29.30 -5.22 18.93
N TRP A 51 -28.80 -5.86 19.98
CA TRP A 51 -27.37 -5.98 20.24
C TRP A 51 -26.63 -6.72 19.12
N GLY A 52 -27.25 -7.75 18.52
CA GLY A 52 -26.66 -8.48 17.40
C GLY A 52 -26.44 -7.59 16.18
N MET A 53 -27.45 -6.80 15.81
CA MET A 53 -27.35 -5.86 14.69
C MET A 53 -26.34 -4.74 14.98
N THR A 54 -26.33 -4.22 16.21
CA THR A 54 -25.36 -3.21 16.66
C THR A 54 -23.91 -3.71 16.48
N ILE A 55 -23.61 -4.91 16.99
CA ILE A 55 -22.27 -5.53 16.90
C ILE A 55 -21.91 -5.78 15.44
N GLY A 56 -22.84 -6.29 14.64
CA GLY A 56 -22.61 -6.58 13.23
C GLY A 56 -22.23 -5.34 12.43
N ILE A 57 -22.95 -4.24 12.63
CA ILE A 57 -22.68 -2.96 11.98
C ILE A 57 -21.31 -2.41 12.40
N PHE A 58 -20.98 -2.47 13.69
CA PHE A 58 -19.69 -2.01 14.20
C PHE A 58 -18.52 -2.77 13.55
N LEU A 59 -18.57 -4.10 13.52
CA LEU A 59 -17.52 -4.93 12.94
C LEU A 59 -17.39 -4.73 11.43
N ALA A 60 -18.51 -4.64 10.71
CA ALA A 60 -18.51 -4.40 9.27
C ALA A 60 -17.86 -3.04 8.93
N GLN A 61 -18.19 -1.99 9.69
CA GLN A 61 -17.60 -0.66 9.51
C GLN A 61 -16.11 -0.64 9.88
N MET A 62 -15.71 -1.28 10.97
CA MET A 62 -14.30 -1.40 11.36
C MET A 62 -13.45 -2.07 10.29
N ILE A 63 -13.94 -3.17 9.70
CA ILE A 63 -13.25 -3.85 8.59
C ILE A 63 -13.14 -2.91 7.38
N GLY A 64 -14.22 -2.20 7.04
CA GLY A 64 -14.21 -1.22 5.95
C GLY A 64 -13.17 -0.11 6.16
N VAL A 65 -13.08 0.44 7.36
CA VAL A 65 -12.08 1.47 7.71
C VAL A 65 -10.66 0.91 7.57
N ILE A 66 -10.41 -0.32 8.05
CA ILE A 66 -9.10 -0.97 7.91
C ILE A 66 -8.72 -1.10 6.43
N VAL A 67 -9.64 -1.59 5.59
CA VAL A 67 -9.39 -1.75 4.15
C VAL A 67 -9.05 -0.41 3.50
N VAL A 68 -9.81 0.64 3.79
CA VAL A 68 -9.52 1.99 3.25
C VAL A 68 -8.17 2.50 3.72
N CYS A 69 -7.82 2.32 5.00
CA CYS A 69 -6.52 2.75 5.53
C CYS A 69 -5.35 2.03 4.84
N VAL A 70 -5.47 0.71 4.62
CA VAL A 70 -4.47 -0.10 3.91
C VAL A 70 -4.31 0.38 2.47
N ILE A 71 -5.41 0.65 1.76
CA ILE A 71 -5.38 1.17 0.39
C ILE A 71 -4.63 2.51 0.34
N LEU A 72 -4.99 3.45 1.21
CA LEU A 72 -4.37 4.78 1.24
C LEU A 72 -2.89 4.72 1.62
N TYR A 73 -2.54 3.86 2.58
CA TYR A 73 -1.15 3.62 2.95
C TYR A 73 -0.34 3.04 1.79
N SER A 74 -0.91 2.05 1.09
CA SER A 74 -0.28 1.41 -0.07
C SER A 74 -0.04 2.41 -1.20
N ILE A 75 -1.03 3.26 -1.50
CA ILE A 75 -0.88 4.33 -2.49
C ILE A 75 0.23 5.30 -2.08
N GLY A 76 0.30 5.68 -0.80
CA GLY A 76 1.36 6.53 -0.27
C GLY A 76 2.75 5.96 -0.53
N GLU A 77 2.95 4.67 -0.22
CA GLU A 77 4.24 3.99 -0.39
C GLU A 77 4.62 3.80 -1.86
N ILE A 78 3.63 3.51 -2.73
CA ILE A 78 3.86 3.43 -4.18
C ILE A 78 4.28 4.79 -4.75
N LEU A 79 3.61 5.87 -4.35
CA LEU A 79 3.95 7.22 -4.80
C LEU A 79 5.37 7.62 -4.39
N GLU A 80 5.79 7.26 -3.17
CA GLU A 80 7.16 7.47 -2.70
C GLU A 80 8.18 6.71 -3.54
N ASN A 81 7.89 5.45 -3.88
CA ASN A 81 8.79 4.64 -4.69
C ASN A 81 8.92 5.20 -6.12
N ILE A 82 7.82 5.67 -6.71
CA ILE A 82 7.82 6.30 -8.05
C ILE A 82 8.63 7.60 -8.03
N GLU A 83 8.47 8.44 -7.01
CA GLU A 83 9.19 9.71 -6.91
C GLU A 83 10.71 9.48 -6.76
N MET A 84 11.12 8.46 -6.00
CA MET A 84 12.52 8.09 -5.86
C MET A 84 13.12 7.55 -7.18
N LEU A 85 12.38 6.71 -7.89
CA LEU A 85 12.77 6.19 -9.21
C LEU A 85 12.93 7.32 -10.23
N ASN A 86 11.99 8.27 -10.27
CA ASN A 86 12.04 9.40 -11.17
C ASN A 86 13.26 10.29 -10.88
N GLY A 87 13.55 10.55 -9.60
CA GLY A 87 14.74 11.31 -9.20
C GLY A 87 16.06 10.65 -9.62
N ARG A 88 16.15 9.32 -9.50
CA ARG A 88 17.31 8.55 -9.98
C ARG A 88 17.46 8.61 -11.51
N LEU A 89 16.34 8.53 -12.23
CA LEU A 89 16.34 8.61 -13.69
C LEU A 89 16.89 9.95 -14.19
N TYR A 90 16.45 11.07 -13.61
CA TYR A 90 17.01 12.40 -13.90
C TYR A 90 18.51 12.49 -13.63
N GLY A 91 19.00 11.85 -12.57
CA GLY A 91 20.44 11.80 -12.25
C GLY A 91 21.26 11.05 -13.29
N ILE A 92 20.73 9.96 -13.85
CA ILE A 92 21.38 9.16 -14.90
C ILE A 92 21.40 9.93 -16.23
N GLU A 93 20.30 10.57 -16.63
CA GLU A 93 20.24 11.38 -17.84
C GLU A 93 21.26 12.53 -17.80
N SER A 94 21.40 13.16 -16.63
CA SER A 94 22.37 14.23 -16.39
C SER A 94 23.83 13.74 -16.46
N ALA A 95 24.09 12.50 -16.05
CA ALA A 95 25.41 11.88 -16.14
C ALA A 95 25.75 11.48 -17.59
N HIS A 96 24.80 10.91 -18.33
CA HIS A 96 24.97 10.50 -19.72
C HIS A 96 25.24 11.70 -20.65
N LYS A 97 24.71 12.88 -20.34
CA LYS A 97 24.96 14.11 -21.12
C LYS A 97 26.41 14.61 -21.07
N LYS A 98 27.24 14.11 -20.15
CA LYS A 98 28.68 14.46 -20.08
C LYS A 98 29.57 13.58 -20.95
N ASP A 99 29.10 12.39 -21.35
CA ASP A 99 29.88 11.42 -22.13
C ASP A 99 29.61 11.50 -23.65
N ASP A 100 28.68 12.36 -24.09
CA ASP A 100 28.35 12.54 -25.50
C ASP A 100 29.33 13.51 -26.20
N LYS A 101 30.59 13.07 -26.33
CA LYS A 101 31.41 13.41 -27.50
C LYS A 101 31.24 12.24 -28.47
N PRO A 102 30.69 12.46 -29.68
CA PRO A 102 30.07 11.40 -30.46
C PRO A 102 31.11 10.37 -30.92
N LYS A 103 30.88 9.10 -30.56
CA LYS A 103 31.37 7.96 -31.33
C LYS A 103 30.18 7.13 -31.77
N ASN A 104 29.87 7.34 -33.04
CA ASN A 104 29.00 6.56 -33.90
C ASN A 104 29.06 5.05 -33.62
N SER A 105 27.93 4.45 -33.22
CA SER A 105 27.51 3.14 -33.73
C SER A 105 26.11 2.77 -33.27
N ASP A 106 25.28 2.59 -34.28
CA ASP A 106 23.99 1.90 -34.35
C ASP A 106 23.68 0.88 -33.24
N LYS A 107 22.56 1.07 -32.53
CA LYS A 107 21.49 0.06 -32.46
C LYS A 107 20.23 0.59 -31.76
N LYS A 108 19.13 0.57 -32.52
CA LYS A 108 17.74 0.60 -32.03
C LYS A 108 17.45 -0.66 -31.20
N GLU A 109 16.68 -0.52 -30.12
CA GLU A 109 15.39 -1.21 -29.98
C GLU A 109 14.68 -0.79 -28.69
N SER A 110 13.49 -0.23 -28.85
CA SER A 110 12.40 -0.33 -27.89
C SER A 110 11.89 -1.77 -27.92
N ILE A 111 11.71 -2.42 -26.77
CA ILE A 111 10.59 -3.34 -26.54
C ILE A 111 10.52 -3.71 -25.06
N PHE A 112 9.33 -3.44 -24.53
CA PHE A 112 8.84 -3.89 -23.24
C PHE A 112 8.45 -5.36 -23.40
N THR A 113 9.26 -6.28 -22.88
CA THR A 113 8.80 -7.64 -22.57
C THR A 113 9.57 -8.21 -21.39
N SER A 114 8.77 -8.63 -20.42
CA SER A 114 9.02 -9.65 -19.42
C SER A 114 9.96 -10.76 -19.89
N GLU A 115 11.00 -11.05 -19.11
CA GLU A 115 11.11 -12.29 -18.33
C GLU A 115 12.43 -12.32 -17.57
N ILE A 116 12.33 -12.73 -16.32
CA ILE A 116 13.44 -12.90 -15.39
C ILE A 116 14.31 -14.06 -15.91
N SER A 117 15.32 -13.76 -16.70
CA SER A 117 16.52 -14.56 -16.77
C SER A 117 17.64 -13.75 -16.10
N LYS A 118 17.94 -14.10 -14.85
CA LYS A 118 19.16 -13.64 -14.18
C LYS A 118 20.35 -14.28 -14.91
N SER A 119 20.74 -13.74 -16.05
CA SER A 119 22.05 -13.99 -16.61
C SER A 119 23.05 -13.34 -15.65
N VAL A 120 23.70 -14.18 -14.86
CA VAL A 120 24.80 -13.82 -13.99
C VAL A 120 25.86 -13.16 -14.89
N PRO A 121 26.23 -11.88 -14.67
CA PRO A 121 27.21 -11.19 -15.50
C PRO A 121 28.53 -11.95 -15.50
N THR A 122 29.09 -12.21 -16.68
CA THR A 122 30.34 -12.96 -16.85
C THR A 122 31.45 -12.37 -15.98
N GLY A 123 31.96 -13.14 -15.01
CA GLY A 123 33.02 -12.72 -14.08
C GLY A 123 32.55 -12.26 -12.70
N SER A 124 31.26 -12.30 -12.38
CA SER A 124 30.80 -12.11 -10.99
C SER A 124 31.33 -13.22 -10.07
N TRP A 125 31.63 -12.88 -8.81
CA TRP A 125 32.05 -13.85 -7.79
C TRP A 125 31.02 -13.87 -6.66
N LYS A 126 30.83 -15.05 -6.05
CA LYS A 126 29.90 -15.23 -4.94
C LYS A 126 30.68 -15.20 -3.63
N CYS A 127 30.23 -14.39 -2.67
CA CYS A 127 30.83 -14.34 -1.35
C CYS A 127 30.61 -15.66 -0.59
N SER A 128 31.66 -16.23 -0.02
CA SER A 128 31.63 -17.46 0.79
C SER A 128 30.86 -17.31 2.09
N ASP A 129 30.89 -16.11 2.70
CA ASP A 129 30.28 -15.88 4.02
C ASP A 129 28.79 -15.55 3.95
N CYS A 130 28.38 -14.69 3.01
CA CYS A 130 26.99 -14.19 2.95
C CYS A 130 26.23 -14.61 1.68
N GLY A 131 26.89 -15.29 0.74
CA GLY A 131 26.26 -15.78 -0.49
C GLY A 131 25.87 -14.70 -1.50
N THR A 132 26.13 -13.42 -1.23
CA THR A 132 25.89 -12.32 -2.17
C THR A 132 26.76 -12.47 -3.42
N VAL A 133 26.18 -12.29 -4.60
CA VAL A 133 26.90 -12.26 -5.87
C VAL A 133 27.38 -10.83 -6.12
N ASN A 134 28.69 -10.64 -6.15
CA ASN A 134 29.35 -9.36 -6.38
C ASN A 134 29.85 -9.28 -7.83
N ALA A 135 29.89 -8.07 -8.38
CA ALA A 135 30.49 -7.84 -9.69
C ALA A 135 32.01 -8.10 -9.68
N ASN A 136 32.59 -8.41 -10.83
CA ASN A 136 34.01 -8.77 -10.95
C ASN A 136 34.97 -7.67 -10.41
N TYR A 137 34.58 -6.41 -10.62
CA TYR A 137 35.35 -5.23 -10.22
C TYR A 137 35.29 -4.94 -8.70
N CYS A 138 34.37 -5.56 -7.96
CA CYS A 138 34.31 -5.42 -6.51
C CYS A 138 35.31 -6.38 -5.87
N GLY A 139 36.33 -5.83 -5.20
CA GLY A 139 37.28 -6.60 -4.39
C GLY A 139 36.74 -6.98 -3.00
N THR A 140 35.64 -6.36 -2.57
CA THR A 140 35.06 -6.55 -1.23
C THR A 140 33.53 -6.67 -1.34
N CYS A 141 32.96 -7.63 -0.62
CA CYS A 141 31.52 -7.82 -0.49
C CYS A 141 30.91 -6.80 0.48
N SER A 142 29.61 -6.54 0.36
CA SER A 142 28.85 -5.71 1.32
C SER A 142 28.92 -6.18 2.78
N CYS A 143 29.21 -7.46 3.03
CA CYS A 143 29.45 -8.00 4.36
C CYS A 143 30.87 -7.68 4.91
N GLY A 144 31.70 -6.96 4.16
CA GLY A 144 33.06 -6.57 4.54
C GLY A 144 34.16 -7.58 4.21
N LYS A 145 33.83 -8.74 3.62
CA LYS A 145 34.80 -9.79 3.25
C LYS A 145 35.35 -9.60 1.84
N GLY A 146 36.66 -9.82 1.68
CA GLY A 146 37.34 -9.72 0.40
C GLY A 146 37.01 -10.86 -0.57
N LYS A 147 37.25 -10.62 -1.85
CA LYS A 147 37.30 -11.63 -2.90
C LYS A 147 38.51 -12.54 -2.64
N LEU A 148 38.25 -13.75 -2.17
CA LEU A 148 39.25 -14.81 -2.01
C LEU A 148 39.64 -15.40 -3.37
#